data_AF-A0A4R1JXN5-F1
#
_entry.id   AF-A0A4R1JXN5-F1
#
_cell.length_a   1.000
_cell.length_b   1.000
_cell.length_c   1.000
_cell.angle_alpha   90.00
_cell.angle_beta   90.00
_cell.angle_gamma   90.00
#
_symmetry.space_group_name_H-M   'P 1'
#
loop_
_entity.id
_entity.type
_entity.pdbx_description
1 polymer ?
#
loop_
_entity_poly.entity_id
_entity_poly.type
_entity_poly.pdbx_seq_one_letter_code
_entity_poly.pdbx_strand_id
1 'polypeptide(L)'
;MKILGYSERGIINSLIFSIGEDKELMREFVKLINVPEIEEPNNIIIDYTILLEQSFSRFGDSDLIIILEYENPKDKRVLFIEGKVNTSNSNWNIQSQFNKYNASKEGENKIKPKNYWSNLFSQLHLKKLLVEKWNDIKNDNKFEINEAYLGKRKIGSNPVVLQAFELIKCCEKNAYFVGLIPSNESEIEMFKQNNKTGYHFLSWQKVHEFCQDHNLKKVLEIFDYNKGQIYKY
;
A
#
# COMPACT_ATOMS: atom_id res chain seq x y z
N MET A 1 -19.47 19.72 -14.11
CA MET A 1 -19.67 18.93 -12.86
C MET A 1 -18.33 18.80 -12.18
N LYS A 2 -18.25 19.01 -10.86
CA LYS A 2 -17.00 18.93 -10.08
C LYS A 2 -17.09 17.75 -9.10
N ILE A 3 -16.09 16.88 -9.10
CA ILE A 3 -16.02 15.71 -8.20
C ILE A 3 -14.78 15.90 -7.33
N LEU A 4 -14.96 15.92 -6.01
CA LEU A 4 -13.91 16.21 -5.04
C LEU A 4 -13.82 15.07 -4.03
N GLY A 5 -12.72 14.31 -4.09
CA GLY A 5 -12.39 13.31 -3.09
C GLY A 5 -11.67 13.93 -1.89
N TYR A 6 -11.85 13.35 -0.71
CA TYR A 6 -11.10 13.67 0.51
C TYR A 6 -10.23 12.47 0.91
N SER A 7 -9.17 12.73 1.68
CA SER A 7 -8.18 11.77 2.18
C SER A 7 -7.32 11.08 1.10
N GLU A 8 -6.43 10.18 1.54
CA GLU A 8 -5.64 9.30 0.68
C GLU A 8 -6.50 8.57 -0.35
N ARG A 9 -7.68 8.09 0.05
CA ARG A 9 -8.58 7.29 -0.79
C ARG A 9 -9.18 8.09 -1.93
N GLY A 10 -9.58 9.34 -1.66
CA GLY A 10 -10.07 10.24 -2.69
C GLY A 10 -9.06 10.47 -3.81
N ILE A 11 -7.78 10.59 -3.46
CA ILE A 11 -6.70 10.79 -4.44
C ILE A 11 -6.37 9.49 -5.16
N ILE A 12 -6.19 8.38 -4.44
CA ILE A 12 -5.89 7.07 -5.04
C ILE A 12 -6.97 6.68 -6.04
N ASN A 13 -8.24 6.76 -5.65
CA ASN A 13 -9.34 6.39 -6.54
C ASN A 13 -9.35 7.31 -7.78
N SER A 14 -9.21 8.63 -7.58
CA SER A 14 -9.16 9.55 -8.72
C SER A 14 -7.97 9.30 -9.64
N LEU A 15 -6.81 8.97 -9.09
CA LEU A 15 -5.60 8.65 -9.85
C LEU A 15 -5.84 7.43 -10.72
N ILE A 16 -6.27 6.32 -10.12
CA ILE A 16 -6.52 5.06 -10.83
C ILE A 16 -7.60 5.23 -11.90
N PHE A 17 -8.71 5.94 -11.61
CA PHE A 17 -9.74 6.21 -12.61
C PHE A 17 -9.28 7.18 -13.70
N SER A 18 -8.30 8.04 -13.44
CA SER A 18 -7.74 8.94 -14.45
C SER A 18 -6.71 8.24 -15.34
N ILE A 19 -5.97 7.26 -14.80
CA ILE A 19 -5.13 6.37 -15.59
C ILE A 19 -6.00 5.45 -16.47
N GLY A 20 -7.07 4.89 -15.89
CA GLY A 20 -8.03 4.06 -16.61
C GLY A 20 -7.37 2.81 -17.23
N GLU A 21 -7.54 2.63 -18.54
CA GLU A 21 -7.00 1.49 -19.30
C GLU A 21 -5.61 1.77 -19.92
N ASP A 22 -5.02 2.94 -19.67
CA ASP A 22 -3.70 3.29 -20.21
C ASP A 22 -2.58 2.53 -19.49
N LYS A 23 -2.15 1.42 -20.10
CA LYS A 23 -1.12 0.52 -19.57
C LYS A 23 0.26 1.18 -19.49
N GLU A 24 0.59 2.10 -20.39
CA GLU A 24 1.88 2.77 -20.36
C GLU A 24 1.91 3.82 -19.25
N LEU A 25 0.83 4.59 -19.08
CA LEU A 25 0.70 5.51 -17.96
C LEU A 25 0.69 4.76 -16.61
N MET A 26 0.04 3.59 -16.54
CA MET A 26 0.11 2.72 -15.36
C MET A 26 1.54 2.22 -15.10
N ARG A 27 2.27 1.83 -16.15
CA ARG A 27 3.68 1.44 -16.06
C ARG A 27 4.51 2.59 -15.48
N GLU A 28 4.37 3.79 -16.01
CA GLU A 28 5.07 4.98 -15.53
C GLU A 28 4.74 5.30 -14.06
N PHE A 29 3.47 5.19 -13.65
CA PHE A 29 3.08 5.33 -12.25
C PHE A 29 3.77 4.29 -11.34
N VAL A 30 3.78 3.02 -11.74
CA VAL A 30 4.41 1.94 -10.98
C VAL A 30 5.92 2.18 -10.81
N LYS A 31 6.59 2.74 -11.82
CA LYS A 31 8.03 3.06 -11.76
C LYS A 31 8.38 4.04 -10.65
N LEU A 32 7.45 4.91 -10.25
CA LEU A 32 7.68 5.87 -9.16
C LEU A 32 8.02 5.18 -7.83
N ILE A 33 7.53 3.96 -7.61
CA ILE A 33 7.71 3.21 -6.35
C ILE A 33 9.17 2.74 -6.20
N ASN A 34 9.91 2.61 -7.30
CA ASN A 34 11.31 2.19 -7.35
C ASN A 34 11.54 0.81 -6.67
N VAL A 35 10.98 -0.22 -7.29
CA VAL A 35 11.22 -1.63 -6.94
C VAL A 35 12.09 -2.25 -8.05
N PRO A 36 13.39 -2.47 -7.83
CA PRO A 36 14.31 -2.94 -8.88
C PRO A 36 13.85 -4.22 -9.58
N GLU A 37 13.25 -5.15 -8.83
CA GLU A 37 12.78 -6.45 -9.32
C GLU A 37 11.56 -6.37 -10.25
N ILE A 38 10.92 -5.19 -10.36
CA ILE A 38 9.81 -4.96 -11.30
C ILE A 38 10.34 -4.61 -12.69
N GLU A 39 11.49 -3.94 -12.78
CA GLU A 39 12.10 -3.43 -14.03
C GLU A 39 13.22 -4.33 -14.56
N GLU A 40 13.03 -5.65 -14.52
CA GLU A 40 14.00 -6.55 -15.14
C GLU A 40 13.88 -6.49 -16.68
N PRO A 41 14.99 -6.33 -17.44
CA PRO A 41 14.96 -6.13 -18.89
C PRO A 41 14.22 -7.23 -19.69
N ASN A 42 14.16 -8.44 -19.13
CA ASN A 42 13.54 -9.60 -19.77
C ASN A 42 12.09 -9.84 -19.31
N ASN A 43 11.58 -9.07 -18.33
CA ASN A 43 10.25 -9.28 -17.78
C ASN A 43 9.27 -8.27 -18.39
N ILE A 44 8.48 -8.75 -19.35
CA ILE A 44 7.48 -7.93 -20.04
C ILE A 44 6.15 -8.00 -19.27
N ILE A 45 5.76 -6.88 -18.67
CA ILE A 45 4.41 -6.69 -18.12
C ILE A 45 3.43 -6.56 -19.30
N ILE A 46 2.41 -7.42 -19.31
CA ILE A 46 1.38 -7.48 -20.35
C ILE A 46 0.04 -6.88 -19.88
N ASP A 47 -0.21 -6.89 -18.56
CA ASP A 47 -1.43 -6.36 -17.98
C ASP A 47 -1.32 -5.97 -16.51
N TYR A 48 -2.36 -5.31 -16.02
CA TYR A 48 -2.52 -4.91 -14.63
C TYR A 48 -3.90 -5.32 -14.12
N THR A 49 -3.97 -5.95 -12.95
CA THR A 49 -5.23 -6.07 -12.20
C THR A 49 -5.19 -5.11 -11.01
N ILE A 50 -6.21 -4.24 -10.91
CA ILE A 50 -6.29 -3.21 -9.87
C ILE A 50 -7.42 -3.55 -8.89
N LEU A 51 -7.09 -3.57 -7.59
CA LEU A 51 -8.07 -3.73 -6.52
C LEU A 51 -8.02 -2.50 -5.62
N LEU A 52 -9.14 -1.79 -5.52
CA LEU A 52 -9.29 -0.58 -4.71
C LEU A 52 -9.99 -0.92 -3.40
N GLU A 53 -9.47 -0.39 -2.29
CA GLU A 53 -10.08 -0.47 -0.96
C GLU A 53 -10.44 -1.91 -0.52
N GLN A 54 -9.62 -2.88 -0.90
CA GLN A 54 -9.90 -4.29 -0.64
C GLN A 54 -9.78 -4.59 0.86
N SER A 55 -10.91 -4.89 1.50
CA SER A 55 -10.94 -5.29 2.91
C SER A 55 -10.59 -6.77 3.07
N PHE A 56 -9.43 -7.08 3.65
CA PHE A 56 -9.05 -8.45 4.01
C PHE A 56 -9.44 -8.77 5.46
N SER A 57 -10.59 -8.27 5.89
CA SER A 57 -11.14 -8.46 7.24
C SER A 57 -10.11 -8.11 8.33
N ARG A 58 -9.64 -9.08 9.11
CA ARG A 58 -8.72 -8.83 10.24
C ARG A 58 -7.27 -8.66 9.81
N PHE A 59 -6.97 -8.74 8.52
CA PHE A 59 -5.70 -8.33 7.92
C PHE A 59 -5.74 -6.86 7.44
N GLY A 60 -6.81 -6.13 7.79
CA GLY A 60 -7.01 -4.73 7.46
C GLY A 60 -7.44 -4.51 6.01
N ASP A 61 -7.63 -3.26 5.66
CA ASP A 61 -7.97 -2.82 4.31
C ASP A 61 -6.68 -2.42 3.58
N SER A 62 -6.61 -2.64 2.27
CA SER A 62 -5.54 -2.07 1.44
C SER A 62 -6.15 -0.92 0.66
N ASP A 63 -5.53 0.27 0.70
CA ASP A 63 -6.06 1.39 -0.08
C ASP A 63 -5.96 1.10 -1.58
N LEU A 64 -4.87 0.48 -2.03
CA LEU A 64 -4.68 0.02 -3.40
C LEU A 64 -3.85 -1.27 -3.45
N ILE A 65 -4.21 -2.18 -4.37
CA ILE A 65 -3.41 -3.34 -4.75
C ILE A 65 -3.26 -3.31 -6.26
N ILE A 66 -2.03 -3.43 -6.74
CA ILE A 66 -1.70 -3.55 -8.16
C ILE A 66 -1.08 -4.92 -8.36
N ILE A 67 -1.68 -5.75 -9.21
CA ILE A 67 -1.12 -7.02 -9.64
C ILE A 67 -0.56 -6.80 -11.04
N LEU A 68 0.74 -7.03 -11.18
CA LEU A 68 1.46 -6.92 -12.44
C LEU A 68 1.46 -8.30 -13.09
N GLU A 69 0.77 -8.41 -14.22
CA GLU A 69 0.70 -9.64 -14.99
C GLU A 69 1.80 -9.62 -16.04
N TYR A 70 2.71 -10.59 -15.96
CA TYR A 70 3.83 -10.76 -16.88
C TYR A 70 3.53 -11.87 -17.89
N GLU A 71 4.25 -11.87 -19.02
CA GLU A 71 4.13 -12.93 -20.03
C GLU A 71 4.33 -14.34 -19.44
N ASN A 72 5.29 -14.49 -18.52
CA ASN A 72 5.40 -15.69 -17.68
C ASN A 72 4.57 -15.51 -16.39
N PRO A 73 3.49 -16.30 -16.18
CA PRO A 73 2.63 -16.13 -15.01
C PRO A 73 3.32 -16.39 -13.67
N LYS A 74 4.45 -17.10 -13.66
CA LYS A 74 5.27 -17.30 -12.45
C LYS A 74 5.93 -16.00 -11.99
N ASP A 75 6.07 -15.03 -12.90
CA ASP A 75 6.68 -13.75 -12.63
C ASP A 75 5.68 -12.70 -12.14
N LYS A 76 4.41 -13.05 -12.01
CA LYS A 76 3.38 -12.21 -11.39
C LYS A 76 3.91 -11.56 -10.11
N ARG A 77 3.81 -10.23 -10.03
CA ARG A 77 4.18 -9.43 -8.87
C ARG A 77 2.96 -8.72 -8.30
N VAL A 78 2.96 -8.47 -6.99
CA VAL A 78 1.85 -7.78 -6.32
C VAL A 78 2.39 -6.61 -5.50
N LEU A 79 1.83 -5.43 -5.70
CA LEU A 79 2.11 -4.24 -4.92
C LEU A 79 0.92 -3.98 -3.98
N PHE A 80 1.14 -4.03 -2.68
CA PHE A 80 0.20 -3.55 -1.68
C PHE A 80 0.56 -2.12 -1.31
N ILE A 81 -0.34 -1.17 -1.53
CA ILE A 81 -0.12 0.26 -1.30
C ILE A 81 -1.04 0.72 -0.16
N GLU A 82 -0.42 1.25 0.89
CA GLU A 82 -1.09 1.83 2.06
C GLU A 82 -0.83 3.35 2.09
N GLY A 83 -1.91 4.12 2.02
CA GLY A 83 -1.88 5.58 2.03
C GLY A 83 -1.87 6.15 3.45
N LYS A 84 -1.09 7.21 3.67
CA LYS A 84 -1.21 8.09 4.83
C LYS A 84 -1.10 9.53 4.39
N VAL A 85 -1.84 10.42 5.04
CA VAL A 85 -1.83 11.86 4.73
C VAL A 85 -1.45 12.70 5.95
N ASN A 86 -1.03 13.93 5.69
CA ASN A 86 -0.73 14.92 6.72
C ASN A 86 -2.01 15.64 7.19
N THR A 87 -2.78 15.03 8.10
CA THR A 87 -3.98 15.67 8.64
C THR A 87 -3.66 16.99 9.36
N SER A 88 -4.58 17.95 9.33
CA SER A 88 -4.46 19.34 9.86
C SER A 88 -3.86 19.49 11.26
N ASN A 89 -3.89 18.45 12.09
CA ASN A 89 -3.35 18.46 13.46
C ASN A 89 -2.25 17.41 13.70
N SER A 90 -1.75 16.74 12.67
CA SER A 90 -0.74 15.68 12.82
C SER A 90 0.63 16.12 12.32
N ASN A 91 1.65 15.99 13.16
CA ASN A 91 3.05 15.94 12.70
C ASN A 91 3.36 14.54 12.19
N TRP A 92 2.70 14.11 11.12
CA TRP A 92 2.96 12.79 10.56
C TRP A 92 4.42 12.74 10.07
N ASN A 93 5.19 11.77 10.56
CA ASN A 93 6.57 11.56 10.17
C ASN A 93 6.86 10.06 10.21
N ILE A 94 7.55 9.55 9.18
CA ILE A 94 7.82 8.12 9.00
C ILE A 94 8.59 7.51 10.18
N GLN A 95 9.61 8.18 10.71
CA GLN A 95 10.40 7.67 11.85
C GLN A 95 9.54 7.60 13.12
N SER A 96 8.71 8.61 13.38
CA SER A 96 7.78 8.58 14.52
C SER A 96 6.79 7.42 14.41
N GLN A 97 6.26 7.17 13.21
CA GLN A 97 5.37 6.02 12.98
C GLN A 97 6.09 4.69 13.18
N PHE A 98 7.37 4.58 12.78
CA PHE A 98 8.15 3.36 12.96
C PHE A 98 8.47 3.10 14.43
N ASN A 99 8.86 4.13 15.19
CA ASN A 99 9.13 4.02 16.62
C ASN A 99 7.89 3.56 17.39
N LYS A 100 6.69 4.09 17.05
CA LYS A 100 5.41 3.65 17.64
C LYS A 100 5.11 2.19 17.33
N TYR A 101 5.46 1.72 16.13
CA TYR A 101 5.31 0.32 15.75
C TYR A 101 6.24 -0.59 16.58
N ASN A 102 7.52 -0.24 16.70
CA ASN A 102 8.50 -1.05 17.44
C ASN A 102 8.26 -1.07 18.95
N ALA A 103 7.86 0.05 19.55
CA ALA A 103 7.54 0.12 20.98
C ALA A 103 6.47 -0.89 21.41
N SER A 104 5.56 -1.27 20.50
CA SER A 104 4.53 -2.29 20.78
C SER A 104 5.06 -3.73 20.82
N LYS A 105 6.28 -3.97 20.30
CA LYS A 105 6.93 -5.28 20.20
C LYS A 105 7.89 -5.55 21.34
N GLU A 106 8.48 -4.52 21.94
CA GLU A 106 9.66 -4.63 22.81
C GLU A 106 9.38 -4.45 24.34
N GLY A 107 8.12 -4.27 24.77
CA GLY A 107 7.79 -4.09 26.19
C GLY A 107 7.35 -5.35 26.95
N GLU A 108 7.75 -5.48 28.23
CA GLU A 108 7.31 -6.55 29.16
C GLU A 108 5.78 -6.57 29.34
N ASN A 109 5.14 -5.41 29.29
CA ASN A 109 3.69 -5.24 29.25
C ASN A 109 3.28 -4.71 27.87
N LYS A 110 3.19 -5.59 26.85
CA LYS A 110 2.86 -5.29 25.44
C LYS A 110 1.56 -4.48 25.23
N ILE A 111 1.53 -3.23 25.67
CA ILE A 111 0.39 -2.33 25.55
C ILE A 111 0.47 -1.70 24.18
N LYS A 112 -0.44 -2.09 23.31
CA LYS A 112 -0.56 -1.51 21.97
C LYS A 112 -0.99 -0.05 22.11
N PRO A 113 -0.27 0.91 21.51
CA PRO A 113 -0.67 2.31 21.55
C PRO A 113 -2.06 2.49 20.92
N LYS A 114 -2.77 3.54 21.34
CA LYS A 114 -4.03 3.94 20.71
C LYS A 114 -3.81 4.07 19.21
N ASN A 115 -4.73 3.49 18.42
CA ASN A 115 -4.67 3.45 16.95
C ASN A 115 -3.46 2.68 16.37
N TYR A 116 -2.89 1.71 17.09
CA TYR A 116 -1.82 0.84 16.58
C TYR A 116 -2.17 0.24 15.21
N TRP A 117 -3.39 -0.25 15.02
CA TRP A 117 -3.79 -0.82 13.73
C TRP A 117 -3.91 0.22 12.61
N SER A 118 -4.07 1.50 12.90
CA SER A 118 -4.07 2.57 11.88
C SER A 118 -2.66 3.07 11.56
N ASN A 119 -1.63 2.58 12.25
CA ASN A 119 -0.24 2.89 11.95
C ASN A 119 0.19 2.23 10.63
N LEU A 120 0.94 2.97 9.81
CA LEU A 120 1.44 2.51 8.50
C LEU A 120 2.12 1.14 8.57
N PHE A 121 3.10 0.98 9.45
CA PHE A 121 3.89 -0.25 9.54
C PHE A 121 3.07 -1.43 10.05
N SER A 122 2.07 -1.18 10.89
CA SER A 122 1.15 -2.22 11.33
C SER A 122 0.27 -2.71 10.19
N GLN A 123 -0.23 -1.81 9.33
CA GLN A 123 -1.02 -2.17 8.15
C GLN A 123 -0.17 -2.93 7.12
N LEU A 124 1.03 -2.42 6.79
CA LEU A 124 1.96 -3.11 5.89
C LEU A 124 2.35 -4.49 6.43
N HIS A 125 2.60 -4.62 7.73
CA HIS A 125 2.87 -5.92 8.37
C HIS A 125 1.70 -6.89 8.24
N LEU A 126 0.46 -6.42 8.37
CA LEU A 126 -0.72 -7.27 8.18
C LEU A 126 -0.85 -7.77 6.73
N LYS A 127 -0.50 -6.94 5.72
CA LYS A 127 -0.48 -7.37 4.31
C LYS A 127 0.61 -8.39 4.05
N LYS A 128 1.79 -8.17 4.63
CA LYS A 128 2.88 -9.14 4.57
C LYS A 128 2.47 -10.48 5.15
N LEU A 129 1.89 -10.47 6.34
CA LEU A 129 1.40 -11.69 6.98
C LEU A 129 0.30 -12.38 6.17
N LEU A 130 -0.63 -11.63 5.57
CA LEU A 130 -1.68 -12.18 4.69
C LEU A 130 -1.08 -13.02 3.56
N VAL A 131 -0.01 -12.52 2.94
CA VAL A 131 0.66 -13.16 1.81
C VAL A 131 1.53 -14.34 2.27
N GLU A 132 2.36 -14.16 3.30
CA GLU A 132 3.22 -15.22 3.85
C GLU A 132 2.42 -16.41 4.40
N LYS A 133 1.22 -16.14 4.90
CA LYS A 133 0.32 -17.16 5.47
C LYS A 133 -0.77 -17.59 4.52
N TRP A 134 -0.65 -17.30 3.22
CA TRP A 134 -1.69 -17.59 2.25
C TRP A 134 -2.09 -19.08 2.27
N ASN A 135 -1.10 -19.99 2.22
CA ASN A 135 -1.33 -21.44 2.25
C ASN A 135 -1.97 -21.89 3.56
N ASP A 136 -1.54 -21.35 4.71
CA ASP A 136 -2.09 -21.68 6.02
C ASP A 136 -3.56 -21.25 6.14
N ILE A 137 -3.89 -20.04 5.65
CA ILE A 137 -5.25 -19.49 5.63
C ILE A 137 -6.17 -20.34 4.73
N LYS A 138 -5.65 -20.82 3.60
CA LYS A 138 -6.41 -21.59 2.61
C LYS A 138 -6.61 -23.05 3.00
N ASN A 139 -5.53 -23.76 3.37
CA ASN A 139 -5.51 -25.22 3.53
C ASN A 139 -6.32 -25.69 4.74
N ASP A 140 -6.44 -24.87 5.78
CA ASP A 140 -7.19 -25.26 6.97
C ASP A 140 -8.71 -25.04 6.83
N ASN A 141 -9.21 -24.43 5.74
CA ASN A 141 -10.58 -23.91 5.62
C ASN A 141 -11.02 -23.00 6.79
N LYS A 142 -10.13 -22.69 7.73
CA LYS A 142 -10.44 -21.89 8.92
C LYS A 142 -10.37 -20.40 8.60
N PHE A 143 -9.85 -20.03 7.43
CA PHE A 143 -9.67 -18.64 7.01
C PHE A 143 -8.94 -17.81 8.08
N GLU A 144 -8.11 -18.46 8.92
CA GLU A 144 -7.59 -17.88 10.16
C GLU A 144 -6.21 -18.41 10.57
N ILE A 145 -5.45 -17.55 11.26
CA ILE A 145 -4.18 -17.90 11.89
C ILE A 145 -4.13 -17.35 13.32
N ASN A 146 -3.35 -17.99 14.19
CA ASN A 146 -3.14 -17.54 15.56
C ASN A 146 -1.68 -17.17 15.79
N GLU A 147 -1.42 -15.88 16.02
CA GLU A 147 -0.08 -15.42 16.42
C GLU A 147 -0.13 -14.78 17.81
N ALA A 148 0.78 -15.20 18.68
CA ALA A 148 0.77 -14.83 20.10
C ALA A 148 0.74 -13.32 20.37
N TYR A 149 1.30 -12.49 19.47
CA TYR A 149 1.32 -11.03 19.60
C TYR A 149 0.21 -10.31 18.80
N LEU A 150 -0.37 -10.93 17.77
CA LEU A 150 -1.43 -10.34 16.93
C LEU A 150 -2.83 -10.83 17.33
N GLY A 151 -2.90 -11.92 18.09
CA GLY A 151 -4.13 -12.69 18.32
C GLY A 151 -4.61 -13.39 17.06
N LYS A 152 -5.82 -13.95 17.16
CA LYS A 152 -6.50 -14.62 16.05
C LYS A 152 -6.78 -13.65 14.89
N ARG A 153 -6.37 -13.99 13.67
CA ARG A 153 -6.64 -13.22 12.44
C ARG A 153 -7.53 -14.03 11.52
N LYS A 154 -8.47 -13.39 10.82
CA LYS A 154 -9.38 -14.04 9.87
C LYS A 154 -9.59 -13.21 8.61
N ILE A 155 -9.72 -13.87 7.45
CA ILE A 155 -10.08 -13.22 6.17
C ILE A 155 -11.60 -13.14 5.94
N GLY A 156 -12.39 -13.94 6.68
CA GLY A 156 -13.85 -13.95 6.58
C GLY A 156 -14.38 -14.81 5.43
N SER A 157 -15.69 -14.77 5.20
CA SER A 157 -16.39 -15.58 4.19
C SER A 157 -17.02 -14.74 3.06
N ASN A 158 -16.71 -13.44 2.99
CA ASN A 158 -17.24 -12.57 1.95
C ASN A 158 -16.70 -13.00 0.57
N PRO A 159 -17.57 -13.33 -0.41
CA PRO A 159 -17.12 -13.84 -1.70
C PRO A 159 -16.18 -12.91 -2.48
N VAL A 160 -16.40 -11.60 -2.41
CA VAL A 160 -15.55 -10.61 -3.10
C VAL A 160 -14.15 -10.58 -2.47
N VAL A 161 -14.08 -10.64 -1.15
CA VAL A 161 -12.80 -10.72 -0.42
C VAL A 161 -12.05 -12.02 -0.74
N LEU A 162 -12.78 -13.13 -0.82
CA LEU A 162 -12.19 -14.43 -1.18
C LEU A 162 -11.69 -14.45 -2.63
N GLN A 163 -12.40 -13.82 -3.58
CA GLN A 163 -11.92 -13.66 -4.95
C GLN A 163 -10.62 -12.85 -5.00
N ALA A 164 -10.56 -11.70 -4.32
CA ALA A 164 -9.35 -10.90 -4.22
C ALA A 164 -8.18 -11.66 -3.57
N PHE A 165 -8.48 -12.49 -2.57
CA PHE A 165 -7.47 -13.34 -1.92
C PHE A 165 -6.89 -14.41 -2.84
N GLU A 166 -7.69 -14.98 -3.74
CA GLU A 166 -7.18 -15.93 -4.74
C GLU A 166 -6.28 -15.24 -5.78
N LEU A 167 -6.55 -13.99 -6.14
CA LEU A 167 -5.72 -13.25 -7.12
C LEU A 167 -4.27 -13.08 -6.64
N ILE A 168 -4.05 -12.96 -5.33
CA ILE A 168 -2.71 -12.81 -4.73
C ILE A 168 -2.01 -14.15 -4.44
N LYS A 169 -2.57 -15.28 -4.89
CA LYS A 169 -2.00 -16.61 -4.72
C LYS A 169 -0.62 -16.74 -5.35
N CYS A 170 0.26 -17.51 -4.69
CA CYS A 170 1.64 -17.82 -5.10
C CYS A 170 2.57 -16.60 -5.21
N CYS A 171 2.21 -15.45 -4.62
CA CYS A 171 3.00 -14.23 -4.67
C CYS A 171 3.92 -14.03 -3.45
N GLU A 172 4.15 -15.05 -2.62
CA GLU A 172 4.88 -14.91 -1.35
C GLU A 172 6.25 -14.24 -1.49
N LYS A 173 7.00 -14.63 -2.53
CA LYS A 173 8.34 -14.08 -2.81
C LYS A 173 8.31 -12.83 -3.70
N ASN A 174 7.15 -12.49 -4.22
CA ASN A 174 6.92 -11.55 -5.31
C ASN A 174 5.90 -10.46 -4.93
N ALA A 175 5.68 -10.27 -3.62
CA ALA A 175 4.80 -9.25 -3.07
C ALA A 175 5.63 -8.15 -2.41
N TYR A 176 5.31 -6.91 -2.75
CA TYR A 176 5.98 -5.71 -2.25
C TYR A 176 4.96 -4.85 -1.50
N PHE A 177 5.41 -4.26 -0.40
CA PHE A 177 4.56 -3.49 0.50
C PHE A 177 5.05 -2.05 0.52
N VAL A 178 4.18 -1.13 0.11
CA VAL A 178 4.51 0.25 -0.23
C VAL A 178 3.72 1.19 0.66
N GLY A 179 4.42 2.08 1.37
CA GLY A 179 3.78 3.22 2.01
C GLY A 179 3.71 4.41 1.07
N LEU A 180 2.50 4.88 0.74
CA LEU A 180 2.27 6.16 0.06
C LEU A 180 2.03 7.26 1.11
N ILE A 181 3.01 8.13 1.31
CA ILE A 181 3.14 8.88 2.56
C ILE A 181 3.41 10.38 2.36
N PRO A 182 3.16 11.22 3.38
CA PRO A 182 3.30 12.67 3.27
C PRO A 182 4.72 13.17 3.53
N SER A 183 5.69 12.26 3.65
CA SER A 183 7.11 12.58 3.77
C SER A 183 7.71 12.90 2.40
N ASN A 184 8.71 13.77 2.38
CA ASN A 184 9.48 14.06 1.17
C ASN A 184 10.56 12.97 0.94
N GLU A 185 11.23 13.03 -0.22
CA GLU A 185 12.21 12.03 -0.60
C GLU A 185 13.42 11.98 0.34
N SER A 186 13.93 13.12 0.82
CA SER A 186 15.10 13.14 1.71
C SER A 186 14.79 12.52 3.08
N GLU A 187 13.59 12.73 3.61
CA GLU A 187 13.11 12.04 4.81
C GLU A 187 12.99 10.53 4.60
N ILE A 188 12.49 10.10 3.43
CA ILE A 188 12.37 8.67 3.07
C ILE A 188 13.75 8.03 2.95
N GLU A 189 14.69 8.67 2.26
CA GLU A 189 16.06 8.18 2.08
C GLU A 189 16.79 8.05 3.42
N MET A 190 16.73 9.11 4.25
CA MET A 190 17.30 9.09 5.59
C MET A 190 16.68 7.99 6.45
N PHE A 191 15.37 7.78 6.36
CA PHE A 191 14.70 6.66 7.04
C PHE A 191 15.21 5.31 6.56
N LYS A 192 15.30 5.09 5.24
CA LYS A 192 15.78 3.83 4.63
C LYS A 192 17.24 3.52 5.01
N GLN A 193 18.09 4.54 5.11
CA GLN A 193 19.49 4.38 5.54
C GLN A 193 19.60 3.90 6.99
N ASN A 194 18.72 4.40 7.86
CA ASN A 194 18.77 4.13 9.30
C ASN A 194 17.95 2.90 9.72
N ASN A 195 17.05 2.40 8.88
CA ASN A 195 16.09 1.36 9.26
C ASN A 195 15.95 0.29 8.16
N LYS A 196 16.19 -0.99 8.51
CA LYS A 196 15.96 -2.14 7.62
C LYS A 196 14.57 -2.71 7.83
N THR A 197 13.61 -2.31 6.98
CA THR A 197 12.20 -2.71 7.11
C THR A 197 11.75 -3.73 6.06
N GLY A 198 12.37 -3.73 4.88
CA GLY A 198 11.89 -4.48 3.71
C GLY A 198 10.62 -3.90 3.08
N TYR A 199 10.22 -2.68 3.44
CA TYR A 199 9.11 -1.94 2.84
C TYR A 199 9.61 -0.87 1.87
N HIS A 200 8.82 -0.58 0.86
CA HIS A 200 9.03 0.51 -0.09
C HIS A 200 8.20 1.72 0.31
N PHE A 201 8.57 2.89 -0.21
CA PHE A 201 7.89 4.14 0.11
C PHE A 201 7.86 5.03 -1.12
N LEU A 202 6.72 5.67 -1.32
CA LEU A 202 6.47 6.67 -2.36
C LEU A 202 5.91 7.92 -1.69
N SER A 203 6.45 9.08 -2.01
CA SER A 203 5.92 10.35 -1.51
C SER A 203 4.70 10.80 -2.31
N TRP A 204 3.73 11.42 -1.64
CA TRP A 204 2.64 12.11 -2.32
C TRP A 204 3.13 13.23 -3.23
N GLN A 205 4.26 13.85 -2.90
CA GLN A 205 4.90 14.85 -3.75
C GLN A 205 5.21 14.28 -5.13
N LYS A 206 5.88 13.12 -5.22
CA LYS A 206 6.16 12.46 -6.50
C LYS A 206 4.90 12.08 -7.28
N VAL A 207 3.86 11.62 -6.58
CA VAL A 207 2.57 11.34 -7.24
C VAL A 207 1.94 12.62 -7.80
N HIS A 208 2.04 13.73 -7.08
CA HIS A 208 1.54 15.00 -7.55
C HIS A 208 2.34 15.52 -8.76
N GLU A 209 3.67 15.44 -8.73
CA GLU A 209 4.56 15.78 -9.86
C GLU A 209 4.21 14.94 -11.10
N PHE A 210 4.06 13.62 -10.94
CA PHE A 210 3.58 12.72 -12.00
C PHE A 210 2.23 13.19 -12.58
N CYS A 211 1.27 13.57 -11.74
CA CYS A 211 -0.02 14.07 -12.22
C CYS A 211 0.12 15.39 -13.00
N GLN A 212 1.10 16.23 -12.68
CA GLN A 212 1.39 17.47 -13.40
C GLN A 212 2.02 17.17 -14.76
N ASP A 213 3.02 16.30 -14.79
CA ASP A 213 3.75 15.90 -16.01
C ASP A 213 2.81 15.27 -17.05
N HIS A 214 1.85 14.45 -16.59
CA HIS A 214 0.85 13.82 -17.44
C HIS A 214 -0.47 14.60 -17.57
N ASN A 215 -0.56 15.82 -17.02
CA ASN A 215 -1.73 16.70 -17.10
C ASN A 215 -3.05 16.02 -16.66
N LEU A 216 -3.00 15.28 -15.54
CA LEU A 216 -4.15 14.57 -14.96
C LEU A 216 -5.07 15.56 -14.20
N LYS A 217 -5.69 16.47 -14.94
CA LYS A 217 -6.43 17.64 -14.41
C LYS A 217 -7.40 17.32 -13.28
N LYS A 218 -8.15 16.22 -13.40
CA LYS A 218 -9.11 15.81 -12.36
C LYS A 218 -8.43 15.47 -11.03
N VAL A 219 -7.27 14.79 -11.10
CA VAL A 219 -6.49 14.45 -9.90
C VAL A 219 -5.87 15.70 -9.31
N LEU A 220 -5.34 16.60 -10.15
CA LEU A 220 -4.77 17.89 -9.73
C LEU A 220 -5.79 18.76 -8.99
N GLU A 221 -7.03 18.83 -9.47
CA GLU A 221 -8.11 19.55 -8.76
C GLU A 221 -8.39 18.98 -7.36
N ILE A 222 -8.21 17.68 -7.16
CA ILE A 222 -8.37 17.03 -5.86
C ILE A 222 -7.16 17.30 -4.96
N PHE A 223 -5.94 17.29 -5.49
CA PHE A 223 -4.76 17.75 -4.75
C PHE A 223 -4.95 19.19 -4.27
N ASP A 224 -5.40 20.09 -5.15
CA ASP A 224 -5.68 21.49 -4.81
C ASP A 224 -6.77 21.63 -3.75
N TYR A 225 -7.84 20.84 -3.86
CA TYR A 225 -8.91 20.83 -2.85
C TYR A 225 -8.41 20.38 -1.47
N ASN A 226 -7.42 19.48 -1.43
CA ASN A 226 -6.83 18.95 -0.20
C ASN A 226 -5.48 19.61 0.15
N LYS A 227 -5.20 20.81 -0.37
CA LYS A 227 -3.90 21.49 -0.20
C LYS A 227 -3.51 21.61 1.29
N GLY A 228 -2.28 21.22 1.60
CA GLY A 228 -1.72 21.16 2.96
C GLY A 228 -2.22 20.00 3.83
N GLN A 229 -3.22 19.22 3.39
CA GLN A 229 -3.75 18.05 4.12
C GLN A 229 -3.18 16.73 3.62
N ILE A 230 -2.67 16.68 2.39
CA ILE A 230 -2.09 15.45 1.82
C ILE A 230 -0.65 15.31 2.21
N TYR A 231 0.15 16.33 1.89
CA TYR A 231 1.55 16.47 2.26
C TYR A 231 1.88 17.95 2.46
N LYS A 232 3.05 18.24 3.01
CA LYS A 232 3.52 19.63 3.17
C LYS A 232 4.10 20.10 1.83
N TYR A 233 3.50 21.14 1.26
CA TYR A 233 3.96 21.80 0.04
C TYR A 233 5.20 22.65 0.30
#